data_AF-A0A2E4NM98-F1
#
_entry.id   AF-A0A2E4NM98-F1
#
_cell.length_a   1.000
_cell.length_b   1.000
_cell.length_c   1.000
_cell.angle_alpha   90.00
_cell.angle_beta   90.00
_cell.angle_gamma   90.00
#
_symmetry.space_group_name_H-M   'P 1'
#
loop_
_entity.id
_entity.type
_entity.pdbx_description
1 polymer ?
#
loop_
_entity_poly.entity_id
_entity_poly.type
_entity_poly.pdbx_seq_one_letter_code
_entity_poly.pdbx_strand_id
1 'polypeptide(L)' 'VRTYWPGLEDGALVPGYCGIRPKITGPGEEAADFVVQGPRAHGIPGLVNLLGIESPGLTASLAIAERVREELNTN' A
#
# COMPACT_ATOMS: atom_id res chain seq x y z
N VAL A 1 0.26 -14.00 19.37
CA VAL A 1 -0.81 -13.45 20.24
C VAL A 1 -0.59 -13.78 21.71
N ARG A 2 -0.38 -15.05 22.10
CA ARG A 2 -0.19 -15.43 23.51
C ARG A 2 1.02 -14.79 24.22
N THR A 3 2.06 -14.42 23.49
CA THR A 3 3.24 -13.69 24.03
C THR A 3 2.87 -12.35 24.67
N TYR A 4 1.87 -11.64 24.12
CA TYR A 4 1.42 -10.34 24.64
C TYR A 4 0.02 -10.38 25.28
N TRP A 5 -0.75 -11.44 25.07
CA TRP A 5 -2.03 -11.68 25.72
C TRP A 5 -2.12 -13.13 26.23
N PRO A 6 -1.53 -13.43 27.41
CA PRO A 6 -1.47 -14.81 27.92
C PRO A 6 -2.83 -15.41 28.25
N GLY A 7 -3.79 -14.58 28.70
CA GLY A 7 -5.14 -14.99 29.10
C GLY A 7 -6.12 -15.24 27.94
N LEU A 8 -5.65 -15.33 26.69
CA LEU A 8 -6.50 -15.70 25.56
C LEU A 8 -7.05 -17.13 25.75
N GLU A 9 -8.36 -17.31 25.74
CA GLU A 9 -9.00 -18.61 25.88
C GLU A 9 -8.61 -19.57 24.72
N ASP A 10 -8.55 -20.87 25.01
CA ASP A 10 -8.33 -21.89 23.98
C ASP A 10 -9.54 -21.98 23.05
N GLY A 11 -9.28 -22.06 21.74
CA GLY A 11 -10.33 -22.09 20.72
C GLY A 11 -10.98 -20.73 20.40
N ALA A 12 -10.55 -19.64 21.04
CA ALA A 12 -11.12 -18.30 20.80
C ALA A 12 -10.79 -17.70 19.42
N LEU A 13 -9.80 -18.25 18.70
CA LEU A 13 -9.49 -17.83 17.33
C LEU A 13 -10.45 -18.53 16.35
N VAL A 14 -11.27 -17.74 15.67
CA VAL A 14 -12.17 -18.22 14.62
C VAL A 14 -11.60 -17.92 13.22
N PRO A 15 -12.00 -18.69 12.17
CA PRO A 15 -11.60 -18.39 10.80
C PRO A 15 -11.99 -16.95 10.41
N GLY A 16 -11.01 -16.20 9.94
CA GLY A 16 -11.19 -14.83 9.44
C GLY A 16 -10.95 -14.76 7.93
N TYR A 17 -10.22 -13.73 7.52
CA TYR A 17 -9.80 -13.52 6.13
C TYR A 17 -8.28 -13.35 6.03
N CYS A 18 -7.76 -13.44 4.81
CA CYS A 18 -6.40 -13.02 4.49
C CYS A 18 -6.42 -11.89 3.46
N GLY A 19 -5.35 -11.09 3.45
CA GLY A 19 -5.11 -10.06 2.44
C GLY A 19 -3.77 -10.28 1.75
N ILE A 20 -3.64 -9.81 0.53
CA ILE A 20 -2.39 -9.83 -0.25
C ILE A 20 -1.88 -8.40 -0.35
N ARG A 21 -0.60 -8.17 -0.06
CA ARG A 21 0.04 -6.86 -0.17
C ARG A 21 0.58 -6.66 -1.59
N PRO A 22 0.35 -5.50 -2.24
CA PRO A 22 0.87 -5.22 -3.57
C PRO A 22 2.35 -4.81 -3.50
N LYS A 23 3.24 -5.75 -3.17
CA LYS A 23 4.69 -5.51 -3.07
C LYS A 23 5.31 -5.25 -4.44
N ILE A 24 6.31 -4.38 -4.47
CA ILE A 24 7.16 -4.12 -5.65
C ILE A 24 8.63 -4.51 -5.42
N THR A 25 8.92 -5.13 -4.27
CA THR A 25 10.22 -5.75 -3.95
C THR A 25 10.03 -7.23 -3.64
N GLY A 26 11.09 -7.99 -3.86
CA GLY A 26 11.14 -9.43 -3.69
C GLY A 26 11.28 -9.88 -2.22
N PRO A 27 11.13 -11.18 -1.95
CA PRO A 27 11.38 -11.74 -0.62
C PRO A 27 12.81 -11.47 -0.14
N GLY A 28 12.96 -10.89 1.05
CA GLY A 28 14.26 -10.58 1.67
C GLY A 28 14.87 -9.23 1.25
N GLU A 29 14.27 -8.53 0.30
CA GLU A 29 14.65 -7.16 -0.06
C GLU A 29 14.02 -6.15 0.91
N GLU A 30 14.62 -4.96 0.99
CA GLU A 30 14.04 -3.87 1.76
C GLU A 30 12.65 -3.51 1.23
N ALA A 31 11.75 -3.11 2.14
CA ALA A 31 10.44 -2.63 1.72
C ALA A 31 10.61 -1.32 0.95
N ALA A 32 10.15 -1.31 -0.30
CA ALA A 32 10.12 -0.09 -1.09
C ALA A 32 9.04 0.88 -0.60
N ASP A 33 9.26 2.17 -0.88
CA ASP A 33 8.25 3.21 -0.71
C ASP A 33 7.12 3.07 -1.75
N PHE A 34 6.03 3.80 -1.55
CA PHE A 34 4.96 3.95 -2.53
C PHE A 34 5.51 4.60 -3.81
N VAL A 35 5.10 4.07 -4.96
CA VAL A 35 5.48 4.63 -6.26
C VAL A 35 4.24 5.23 -6.90
N VAL A 36 4.24 6.56 -7.01
CA VAL A 36 3.27 7.33 -7.79
C VAL A 36 4.00 7.88 -9.01
N GLN A 37 3.66 7.42 -10.20
CA GLN A 37 4.31 7.82 -11.44
C GLN A 37 3.29 8.45 -12.38
N GLY A 38 3.43 9.74 -12.67
CA GLY A 38 2.63 10.44 -13.68
C GLY A 38 3.29 10.56 -15.05
N PRO A 39 2.67 11.31 -15.98
CA PRO A 39 3.14 11.48 -17.35
C PRO A 39 4.59 11.96 -17.45
N ARG A 40 5.07 12.77 -16.52
CA ARG A 40 6.48 13.20 -16.48
C ARG A 40 7.47 12.06 -16.25
N ALA A 41 7.08 11.00 -15.56
CA ALA A 41 7.95 9.87 -15.24
C ALA A 41 7.98 8.83 -16.37
N HIS A 42 6.85 8.56 -17.02
CA HIS A 42 6.73 7.48 -18.02
C HIS A 42 6.34 7.94 -19.44
N GLY A 43 6.02 9.22 -19.65
CA GLY A 43 5.73 9.81 -20.97
C GLY A 43 4.35 9.54 -21.54
N ILE A 44 3.40 9.01 -20.75
CA ILE A 44 2.04 8.65 -21.22
C ILE A 44 1.04 9.70 -20.70
N PRO A 45 0.45 10.54 -21.57
CA PRO A 45 -0.50 11.56 -21.15
C PRO A 45 -1.74 10.96 -20.48
N GLY A 46 -2.17 11.58 -19.37
CA GLY A 46 -3.41 11.20 -18.67
C GLY A 46 -3.36 9.90 -17.87
N LEU A 47 -2.20 9.24 -17.75
CA LEU A 47 -2.01 8.04 -16.93
C LEU A 47 -1.20 8.37 -15.66
N VAL A 48 -1.62 7.81 -14.53
CA VAL A 48 -0.83 7.74 -13.29
C VAL A 48 -0.81 6.30 -12.78
N ASN A 49 0.38 5.74 -12.58
CA ASN A 49 0.56 4.45 -11.93
C ASN A 49 0.66 4.64 -10.41
N LEU A 50 -0.04 3.78 -9.67
CA LEU A 50 0.02 3.65 -8.21
C LEU A 50 0.52 2.23 -7.89
N LEU A 51 1.80 2.10 -7.58
CA LEU A 51 2.45 0.81 -7.32
C LEU A 51 2.95 0.76 -5.88
N GLY A 52 2.96 -0.42 -5.28
CA GLY A 52 3.48 -0.55 -3.92
C GLY A 52 2.57 0.00 -2.82
N ILE A 53 1.31 0.36 -3.13
CA ILE A 53 0.38 0.95 -2.15
C ILE A 53 -0.12 -0.12 -1.16
N GLU A 54 0.76 -0.56 -0.27
CA GLU A 54 0.45 -1.41 0.87
C GLU A 54 0.07 -0.56 2.10
N SER A 55 0.19 -1.09 3.33
CA SER A 55 -0.02 -0.27 4.53
C SER A 55 1.07 0.80 4.65
N PRO A 56 0.74 2.08 4.94
CA PRO A 56 -0.54 2.61 5.43
C PRO A 56 -1.44 3.26 4.35
N GLY A 57 -1.64 2.62 3.19
CA GLY A 57 -2.34 3.18 2.03
C GLY A 57 -3.79 3.62 2.30
N LEU A 58 -4.53 2.93 3.17
CA LEU A 58 -5.86 3.39 3.58
C LEU A 58 -5.78 4.70 4.37
N THR A 59 -4.89 4.77 5.35
CA THR A 59 -4.67 5.99 6.17
C THR A 59 -4.19 7.15 5.29
N ALA A 60 -3.35 6.89 4.30
CA ALA A 60 -2.79 7.89 3.39
C ALA A 60 -3.66 8.19 2.17
N SER A 61 -4.86 7.58 2.05
CA SER A 61 -5.65 7.57 0.81
C SER A 61 -5.97 8.97 0.26
N LEU A 62 -6.32 9.93 1.13
CA LEU A 62 -6.61 11.31 0.72
C LEU A 62 -5.36 12.04 0.22
N ALA A 63 -4.22 11.90 0.92
CA ALA A 63 -2.95 12.48 0.49
C ALA A 63 -2.45 11.85 -0.82
N ILE A 64 -2.67 10.54 -1.02
CA ILE A 64 -2.39 9.85 -2.28
C ILE A 64 -3.23 10.45 -3.40
N ALA A 65 -4.53 10.71 -3.18
CA ALA A 65 -5.39 11.33 -4.17
C ALA A 65 -4.94 12.76 -4.55
N GLU A 66 -4.49 13.55 -3.57
CA GLU A 66 -3.90 14.87 -3.82
C GLU A 66 -2.65 14.77 -4.69
N ARG A 67 -1.75 13.82 -4.38
CA ARG A 67 -0.55 13.58 -5.19
C ARG A 67 -0.89 13.14 -6.62
N VAL A 68 -1.86 12.24 -6.79
CA VAL A 68 -2.32 11.83 -8.13
C VAL A 68 -2.84 13.02 -8.94
N ARG A 69 -3.60 13.91 -8.30
CA ARG A 69 -4.09 15.15 -8.95
C ARG A 69 -2.94 16.05 -9.39
N GLU A 70 -1.89 16.21 -8.57
CA GLU A 70 -0.70 17.01 -8.93
C GLU A 70 0.05 16.44 -10.14
N GLU A 71 0.22 15.11 -10.17
CA GLU A 71 0.86 14.40 -11.28
C GLU A 71 0.05 14.51 -12.59
N LEU A 72 -1.29 14.62 -12.52
CA LEU A 72 -2.16 14.82 -13.69
C LEU A 72 -2.22 16.27 -14.17
N ASN A 73 -2.10 17.24 -13.25
CA ASN A 73 -2.25 18.67 -13.55
C ASN A 73 -0.98 19.34 -14.10
N THR A 74 0.12 18.59 -14.23
CA THR A 74 1.34 19.11 -14.84
C THR A 74 1.22 19.09 -16.36
N ASN A 75 0.68 20.18 -16.91
CA ASN A 75 0.84 20.57 -18.32
C ASN A 75 2.25 21.13 -18.56
#